data_AF-A0A133ZEK0-F1
#
_entry.id   AF-A0A133ZEK0-F1
#
_cell.length_a   1.000
_cell.length_b   1.000
_cell.length_c   1.000
_cell.angle_alpha   90.00
_cell.angle_beta   90.00
_cell.angle_gamma   90.00
#
_symmetry.space_group_name_H-M   'P 1'
#
loop_
_entity.id
_entity.type
_entity.pdbx_description
1 polymer ?
#
loop_
_entity_poly.entity_id
_entity_poly.type
_entity_poly.pdbx_seq_one_letter_code
_entity_poly.pdbx_strand_id
1 'polypeptide(L)'
;MTLDDQTSPAEDELFELEFSPEDVAYYLVDEHDNEIGVAVYDADGNTVEYFYEEGSAPTTAAHEAVIDQHAASGDAAHSESAGQSTGDTNDSTISRAELKDTAQDLRGVLKDGKETVSELKEAYDDLKGLLDFKNLLK
;
A
#
# COMPACT_ATOMS: atom_id res chain seq x y z
N MET A 1 0.26 -3.68 -49.98
CA MET A 1 0.64 -3.06 -48.69
C MET A 1 -0.35 -3.57 -47.67
N THR A 2 -0.06 -4.73 -47.08
CA THR A 2 -0.69 -5.20 -45.85
C THR A 2 0.02 -4.45 -44.73
N LEU A 3 -0.72 -3.71 -43.91
CA LEU A 3 -0.18 -3.00 -42.77
C LEU A 3 0.39 -4.03 -41.80
N ASP A 4 1.68 -3.92 -41.54
CA ASP A 4 2.39 -4.67 -40.50
C ASP A 4 1.84 -4.24 -39.13
N ASP A 5 1.10 -5.15 -38.51
CA ASP A 5 0.68 -5.14 -37.12
C ASP A 5 1.90 -5.39 -36.23
N GLN A 6 2.79 -4.39 -36.14
CA GLN A 6 3.92 -4.41 -35.23
C GLN A 6 3.46 -3.95 -33.85
N THR A 7 2.60 -4.73 -33.21
CA THR A 7 2.64 -4.86 -31.75
C THR A 7 3.57 -6.04 -31.48
N SER A 8 4.90 -5.80 -31.51
CA SER A 8 5.80 -6.75 -30.87
C SER A 8 5.26 -6.97 -29.45
N PRO A 9 5.04 -8.21 -28.99
CA PRO A 9 4.88 -8.42 -27.56
C PRO A 9 6.10 -7.75 -26.93
N ALA A 10 5.89 -6.83 -25.98
CA ALA A 10 7.02 -6.31 -25.23
C ALA A 10 7.74 -7.56 -24.70
N GLU A 11 8.95 -7.81 -25.21
CA GLU A 11 9.80 -8.88 -24.70
C GLU A 11 9.87 -8.62 -23.19
N ASP A 12 9.42 -9.56 -22.36
CA ASP A 12 9.41 -9.39 -20.91
C ASP A 12 10.87 -9.18 -20.46
N GLU A 13 11.29 -7.92 -20.34
CA GLU A 13 12.66 -7.55 -20.02
C GLU A 13 12.80 -7.62 -18.50
N LEU A 14 13.52 -8.64 -18.03
CA LEU A 14 13.88 -8.76 -16.63
C LEU A 14 14.94 -7.70 -16.29
N PHE A 15 14.61 -6.81 -15.37
CA PHE A 15 15.53 -5.84 -14.81
C PHE A 15 15.52 -5.92 -13.28
N GLU A 16 16.62 -5.50 -12.67
CA GLU A 16 16.71 -5.35 -11.23
C GLU A 16 16.14 -3.99 -10.84
N LEU A 17 15.18 -3.97 -9.92
CA LEU A 17 14.57 -2.76 -9.39
C LEU A 17 15.13 -2.49 -7.98
N GLU A 18 15.79 -1.34 -7.81
CA GLU A 18 16.16 -0.81 -6.51
C GLU A 18 15.12 0.22 -6.08
N PHE A 19 14.48 0.00 -4.94
CA PHE A 19 13.49 0.89 -4.35
C PHE A 19 13.70 1.00 -2.85
N SER A 20 13.31 2.13 -2.26
CA SER A 20 13.33 2.28 -0.82
C SER A 20 12.02 1.75 -0.22
N PRO A 21 12.00 1.25 1.03
CA PRO A 21 10.77 0.81 1.67
C PRO A 21 9.70 1.90 1.77
N GLU A 22 10.11 3.18 1.78
CA GLU A 22 9.21 4.34 1.78
C GLU A 22 8.50 4.58 0.44
N ASP A 23 9.07 4.05 -0.66
CA ASP A 23 8.50 4.15 -2.01
C ASP A 23 7.44 3.06 -2.25
N VAL A 24 7.39 2.03 -1.39
CA VAL A 24 6.45 0.92 -1.51
C VAL A 24 5.05 1.36 -1.09
N ALA A 25 4.08 1.19 -1.98
CA ALA A 25 2.68 1.38 -1.67
C ALA A 25 2.09 0.13 -1.00
N TYR A 26 2.27 -1.04 -1.61
CA TYR A 26 1.80 -2.33 -1.11
C TYR A 26 2.49 -3.50 -1.83
N TYR A 27 2.44 -4.68 -1.22
CA TYR A 27 2.91 -5.93 -1.80
C TYR A 27 1.76 -6.67 -2.49
N LEU A 28 2.06 -7.31 -3.62
CA LEU A 28 1.12 -8.13 -4.38
C LEU A 28 1.24 -9.57 -3.89
N VAL A 29 0.12 -10.17 -3.48
CA VAL A 29 0.06 -11.56 -3.02
C VAL A 29 -0.89 -12.39 -3.87
N ASP A 30 -0.58 -13.68 -4.02
CA ASP A 30 -1.46 -14.65 -4.68
C ASP A 30 -2.55 -15.21 -3.73
N GLU A 31 -3.35 -16.16 -4.22
CA GLU A 31 -4.43 -16.82 -3.46
C GLU A 31 -3.93 -17.66 -2.27
N HIS A 32 -2.62 -17.88 -2.16
CA HIS A 32 -1.98 -18.69 -1.11
C HIS A 32 -1.14 -17.81 -0.16
N ASP A 33 -1.34 -16.49 -0.17
CA ASP A 33 -0.57 -15.49 0.59
C ASP A 33 0.94 -15.47 0.25
N ASN A 34 1.34 -15.93 -0.95
CA ASN A 34 2.71 -15.78 -1.42
C ASN A 34 2.89 -14.41 -2.08
N GLU A 35 3.96 -13.70 -1.72
CA GLU A 35 4.36 -12.46 -2.37
C GLU A 35 4.82 -12.73 -3.81
N ILE A 36 4.11 -12.15 -4.78
CA ILE A 36 4.38 -12.29 -6.22
C ILE A 36 4.85 -10.99 -6.88
N GLY A 37 4.86 -9.88 -6.14
CA GLY A 37 5.29 -8.60 -6.66
C GLY A 37 5.18 -7.46 -5.66
N VAL A 38 5.52 -6.26 -6.11
CA VAL A 38 5.50 -5.02 -5.32
C VAL A 38 4.93 -3.87 -6.16
N ALA A 39 4.14 -3.01 -5.52
CA ALA A 39 3.66 -1.77 -6.11
C ALA A 39 4.43 -0.59 -5.50
N VAL A 40 5.09 0.20 -6.34
CA VAL A 40 5.97 1.32 -5.95
C VAL A 40 5.40 2.64 -6.50
N TYR A 41 5.54 3.74 -5.76
CA TYR A 41 5.17 5.06 -6.25
C TYR A 41 6.20 5.58 -7.27
N ASP A 42 5.72 6.02 -8.43
CA ASP A 42 6.54 6.77 -9.38
C ASP A 42 6.78 8.21 -8.91
N ALA A 43 7.59 8.97 -9.68
CA ALA A 43 7.90 10.36 -9.36
C ALA A 43 6.66 11.29 -9.38
N ASP A 44 5.57 10.86 -10.04
CA ASP A 44 4.31 11.58 -10.13
C ASP A 44 3.32 11.15 -9.02
N GLY A 45 3.71 10.19 -8.17
CA GLY A 45 2.90 9.65 -7.08
C GLY A 45 1.85 8.62 -7.53
N ASN A 46 1.94 8.11 -8.75
CA ASN A 46 1.11 7.00 -9.21
C ASN A 46 1.74 5.67 -8.81
N THR A 47 0.92 4.65 -8.64
CA THR A 47 1.40 3.30 -8.29
C THR A 47 1.71 2.51 -9.55
N VAL A 48 2.91 1.93 -9.61
CA VAL A 48 3.37 1.03 -10.67
C VAL A 48 3.66 -0.34 -10.08
N GLU A 49 3.07 -1.38 -10.68
CA GLU A 49 3.16 -2.76 -10.23
C GLU A 49 4.30 -3.50 -10.95
N TYR A 50 5.11 -4.23 -10.18
CA TYR A 50 6.21 -5.06 -10.67
C TYR A 50 6.06 -6.47 -10.12
N PHE A 51 6.13 -7.48 -11.01
CA PHE A 51 6.03 -8.89 -10.64
C PHE A 51 7.43 -9.50 -10.50
N TYR A 52 7.62 -10.32 -9.47
CA TYR A 52 8.83 -11.12 -9.33
C TYR A 52 8.81 -12.28 -10.32
N GLU A 53 9.98 -12.69 -10.77
CA GLU A 53 10.13 -13.99 -11.42
C GLU A 53 9.75 -15.11 -10.43
N GLU A 54 9.19 -16.21 -10.92
CA GLU A 54 8.78 -17.35 -10.12
C GLU A 54 9.96 -17.87 -9.27
N GLY A 55 9.84 -17.80 -7.94
CA GLY A 55 10.89 -18.21 -7.00
C GLY A 55 11.96 -17.14 -6.70
N SER A 56 11.85 -15.94 -7.27
CA SER A 56 12.74 -14.79 -7.00
C SER A 56 12.15 -13.78 -6.01
N ALA A 57 10.95 -14.06 -5.46
CA ALA A 57 10.37 -13.23 -4.41
C ALA A 57 11.33 -13.13 -3.21
N PRO A 58 11.58 -11.92 -2.67
CA PRO A 58 12.41 -11.77 -1.49
C PRO A 58 11.72 -12.51 -0.35
N THR A 59 12.36 -13.54 0.20
CA THR A 59 11.81 -14.22 1.38
C THR A 59 11.70 -13.19 2.50
N THR A 60 10.48 -12.81 2.88
CA THR A 60 10.10 -11.81 3.90
C THR A 60 10.57 -12.17 5.32
N ALA A 61 11.55 -13.05 5.47
CA ALA A 61 12.22 -13.40 6.74
C ALA A 61 12.98 -12.23 7.38
N ALA A 62 13.09 -11.08 6.71
CA ALA A 62 13.72 -9.88 7.24
C ALA A 62 12.79 -9.02 8.12
N HIS A 63 11.48 -9.30 8.20
CA HIS A 63 10.53 -8.50 8.97
C HIS A 63 10.15 -9.09 10.35
N GLU A 64 10.73 -10.23 10.76
CA GLU A 64 10.47 -10.87 12.08
C GLU A 64 11.59 -10.67 13.13
N ALA A 65 12.49 -9.69 12.94
CA ALA A 65 13.55 -9.41 13.91
C ALA A 65 13.19 -8.32 14.95
N VAL A 66 11.94 -8.25 15.42
CA VAL A 66 11.59 -7.44 16.60
C VAL A 66 10.51 -8.09 17.47
N ILE A 67 10.72 -9.33 17.90
CA ILE A 67 10.08 -9.83 19.12
C ILE A 67 11.13 -9.72 20.23
N ASP A 68 10.96 -8.68 21.04
CA ASP A 68 11.66 -8.43 22.29
C ASP A 68 11.65 -9.70 23.15
N GLN A 69 12.82 -10.31 23.34
CA GLN A 69 12.99 -11.47 24.20
C GLN A 69 12.86 -11.03 25.66
N HIS A 70 11.62 -11.03 26.15
CA HIS A 70 11.31 -11.01 27.57
C HIS A 70 10.48 -12.22 27.95
N ALA A 71 11.15 -13.34 28.19
CA ALA A 71 10.67 -14.32 29.16
C ALA A 71 11.85 -15.13 29.69
N ALA A 72 12.20 -14.80 30.92
CA ALA A 72 13.15 -15.51 31.74
C ALA A 72 12.81 -17.00 31.87
N SER A 73 13.88 -17.80 31.84
CA SER A 73 13.98 -19.16 32.35
C SER A 73 13.22 -19.41 33.66
N GLY A 74 12.54 -20.56 33.78
CA GLY A 74 12.10 -21.06 35.07
C GLY A 74 11.15 -22.26 35.00
N ASP A 75 11.69 -23.44 35.26
CA ASP A 75 11.07 -24.76 35.31
C ASP A 75 10.04 -24.96 36.46
N ALA A 76 9.19 -25.98 36.26
CA ALA A 76 8.45 -26.79 37.24
C ALA A 76 7.00 -26.45 37.65
N ALA A 77 6.17 -27.49 37.46
CA ALA A 77 5.12 -28.02 38.35
C ALA A 77 3.68 -28.04 37.80
N HIS A 78 3.31 -29.22 37.28
CA HIS A 78 2.08 -29.98 37.55
C HIS A 78 0.76 -29.21 37.70
N SER A 79 -0.15 -29.36 36.72
CA SER A 79 -1.57 -29.54 37.01
C SER A 79 -2.29 -30.13 35.80
N GLU A 80 -2.69 -31.40 35.90
CA GLU A 80 -3.68 -31.98 34.99
C GLU A 80 -5.04 -31.35 35.30
N SER A 81 -5.58 -30.59 34.36
CA SER A 81 -6.99 -30.24 34.35
C SER A 81 -7.51 -30.38 32.93
N ALA A 82 -8.32 -31.43 32.74
CA ALA A 82 -9.21 -31.57 31.60
C ALA A 82 -9.99 -30.26 31.39
N GLY A 83 -9.94 -29.75 30.17
CA GLY A 83 -10.57 -28.49 29.81
C GLY A 83 -10.56 -28.34 28.30
N GLN A 84 -11.46 -29.08 27.65
CA GLN A 84 -11.82 -28.88 26.27
C GLN A 84 -12.24 -27.41 26.08
N SER A 85 -11.33 -26.60 25.54
CA SER A 85 -11.65 -25.30 24.99
C SER A 85 -11.10 -25.30 23.57
N THR A 86 -12.00 -25.57 22.63
CA THR A 86 -11.78 -25.26 21.21
C THR A 86 -11.43 -23.79 21.15
N GLY A 87 -10.13 -23.50 21.03
CA GLY A 87 -9.61 -22.16 20.80
C GLY A 87 -10.08 -21.73 19.42
N ASP A 88 -11.18 -20.97 19.41
CA ASP A 88 -11.53 -20.11 18.29
C ASP A 88 -10.54 -18.94 18.33
N THR A 89 -9.34 -19.19 17.82
CA THR A 89 -8.30 -18.16 17.62
C THR A 89 -8.62 -17.35 16.37
N ASN A 90 -9.83 -16.77 16.34
CA ASN A 90 -10.25 -15.77 15.37
C ASN A 90 -10.89 -14.58 16.10
N ASP A 91 -10.34 -14.21 17.27
CA ASP A 91 -10.59 -12.90 17.86
C ASP A 91 -9.78 -11.86 17.07
N SER A 92 -10.18 -11.65 15.80
CA SER A 92 -9.80 -10.47 15.04
C SER A 92 -10.49 -9.29 15.74
N THR A 93 -9.73 -8.61 16.58
CA THR A 93 -10.14 -7.54 17.51
C THR A 93 -10.75 -6.30 16.86
N ILE A 94 -11.13 -6.35 15.57
CA ILE A 94 -11.78 -5.29 14.82
C ILE A 94 -13.09 -5.84 14.26
N SER A 95 -14.20 -5.26 14.70
CA SER A 95 -15.53 -5.67 14.24
C SER A 95 -15.79 -5.18 12.81
N ARG A 96 -16.54 -5.95 12.00
CA ARG A 96 -16.98 -5.54 10.65
C ARG A 96 -17.74 -4.21 10.64
N ALA A 97 -18.36 -3.85 11.75
CA ALA A 97 -19.01 -2.55 11.94
C ALA A 97 -18.00 -1.39 12.02
N GLU A 98 -16.87 -1.59 12.69
CA GLU A 98 -15.81 -0.57 12.83
C GLU A 98 -15.08 -0.34 11.50
N LEU A 99 -14.90 -1.39 10.69
CA LEU A 99 -14.40 -1.26 9.31
C LEU A 99 -15.33 -0.43 8.43
N LYS A 100 -16.65 -0.62 8.59
CA LYS A 100 -17.64 0.15 7.82
C LYS A 100 -17.65 1.61 8.24
N ASP A 101 -17.56 1.88 9.54
CA ASP A 101 -17.50 3.23 10.10
C ASP A 101 -16.25 3.97 9.59
N THR A 102 -15.09 3.31 9.69
CA THR A 102 -13.80 3.81 9.17
C THR A 102 -13.86 4.11 7.67
N ALA A 103 -14.50 3.24 6.88
CA ALA A 103 -14.66 3.47 5.44
C ALA A 103 -15.60 4.65 5.12
N GLN A 104 -16.62 4.89 5.95
CA GLN A 104 -17.50 6.05 5.80
C GLN A 104 -16.76 7.35 6.14
N ASP A 105 -15.99 7.35 7.23
CA ASP A 105 -15.17 8.49 7.64
C ASP A 105 -14.12 8.85 6.59
N LEU A 106 -13.40 7.84 6.07
CA LEU A 106 -12.40 8.04 5.02
C LEU A 106 -13.02 8.65 3.75
N ARG A 107 -14.24 8.23 3.40
CA ARG A 107 -14.97 8.80 2.26
C ARG A 107 -15.35 10.26 2.49
N GLY A 108 -15.66 10.64 3.73
CA GLY A 108 -15.89 12.03 4.12
C GLY A 108 -14.64 12.87 3.92
N VAL A 109 -13.52 12.44 4.51
CA VAL A 109 -12.22 13.13 4.39
C VAL A 109 -11.79 13.27 2.93
N LEU A 110 -11.97 12.22 2.11
CA LEU A 110 -11.64 12.27 0.68
C LEU A 110 -12.47 13.33 -0.07
N LYS A 111 -13.76 13.45 0.27
CA LYS A 111 -14.65 14.44 -0.33
C LYS A 111 -14.26 15.86 0.09
N ASP A 112 -14.00 16.07 1.38
CA ASP A 112 -13.63 17.37 1.93
C ASP A 112 -12.25 17.83 1.39
N GLY A 113 -11.31 16.89 1.24
CA GLY A 113 -10.01 17.15 0.61
C GLY A 113 -10.15 17.57 -0.86
N LYS A 114 -11.03 16.91 -1.62
CA LYS A 114 -11.32 17.30 -3.01
C LYS A 114 -11.89 18.72 -3.10
N GLU A 115 -12.78 19.08 -2.18
CA GLU A 115 -13.36 20.43 -2.11
C GLU A 115 -12.29 21.48 -1.78
N THR A 116 -11.44 21.21 -0.79
CA THR A 116 -10.31 22.08 -0.41
C THR A 116 -9.35 22.34 -1.57
N VAL A 117 -9.04 21.31 -2.38
CA VAL A 117 -8.18 21.45 -3.57
C VAL A 117 -8.86 22.31 -4.64
N SER A 118 -10.19 22.19 -4.79
CA SER A 118 -10.95 23.03 -5.73
C SER A 118 -10.88 24.50 -5.32
N GLU A 119 -11.11 24.81 -4.05
CA GLU A 119 -11.02 26.18 -3.52
C GLU A 119 -9.61 26.76 -3.68
N LEU A 120 -8.57 25.96 -3.40
CA LEU A 120 -7.19 26.37 -3.57
C LEU A 120 -6.85 26.68 -5.03
N LYS A 121 -7.40 25.90 -5.97
CA LYS A 121 -7.23 26.13 -7.41
C LYS A 121 -7.91 27.42 -7.85
N GLU A 122 -9.13 27.68 -7.40
CA GLU A 122 -9.84 28.93 -7.69
C GLU A 122 -9.06 30.14 -7.17
N ALA A 123 -8.57 30.09 -5.92
CA ALA A 123 -7.74 31.15 -5.36
C ALA A 123 -6.43 31.36 -6.13
N TYR A 124 -5.81 30.27 -6.61
CA TYR A 124 -4.62 30.35 -7.46
C TYR A 124 -4.92 31.02 -8.82
N ASP A 125 -6.02 30.63 -9.47
CA ASP A 125 -6.42 31.19 -10.76
C ASP A 125 -6.77 32.69 -10.62
N ASP A 126 -7.40 33.10 -9.52
CA ASP A 126 -7.66 34.51 -9.19
C ASP A 126 -6.35 35.32 -9.00
N LEU A 127 -5.41 34.78 -8.23
CA LEU A 127 -4.09 35.40 -8.02
C LEU A 127 -3.31 35.53 -9.32
N LYS A 128 -3.36 34.51 -10.16
CA LYS A 128 -2.72 34.52 -11.48
C LYS A 128 -3.35 35.56 -12.40
N GLY A 129 -4.67 35.63 -12.46
CA GLY A 129 -5.39 36.66 -13.21
C GLY A 129 -5.03 38.08 -12.75
N LEU A 130 -4.90 38.30 -11.44
CA LEU A 130 -4.46 39.58 -10.88
C LEU A 130 -3.00 39.93 -11.27
N LEU A 131 -2.10 38.96 -11.26
CA LEU A 131 -0.71 39.15 -11.70
C LEU A 131 -0.63 39.49 -13.20
N ASP A 132 -1.41 38.80 -14.03
CA ASP A 132 -1.48 39.03 -15.46
C ASP A 132 -2.03 40.44 -15.78
N PHE A 133 -3.04 40.90 -15.03
CA PHE A 133 -3.54 42.27 -15.13
C PHE A 133 -2.48 43.34 -14.83
N LYS A 134 -1.61 43.09 -13.84
CA LYS A 134 -0.52 44.02 -13.48
C LYS A 134 0.56 44.09 -14.55
N ASN A 135 0.78 43.01 -15.31
CA ASN A 135 1.68 42.99 -16.45
C ASN A 135 1.09 43.70 -17.69
N LEU A 136 -0.24 43.82 -17.78
CA LEU A 136 -0.93 44.54 -18.86
C LEU A 136 -0.96 46.06 -18.67
N LEU A 137 -0.78 46.56 -17.43
CA LEU A 137 -0.77 48.00 -17.11
C LEU A 137 0.63 48.66 -17.22
N LYS A 138 1.64 47.94 -17.73
CA LYS A 138 2.99 48.45 -18.01
C LYS A 138 3.16 48.76 -19.50
#